data_AF-A0A936MK41-F1
#
_entry.id   AF-A0A936MK41-F1
#
_cell.length_a   1.000
_cell.length_b   1.000
_cell.length_c   1.000
_cell.angle_alpha   90.00
_cell.angle_beta   90.00
_cell.angle_gamma   90.00
#
_symmetry.space_group_name_H-M   'P 1'
#
loop_
_entity.id
_entity.type
_entity.pdbx_description
1 polymer ?
#
loop_
_entity_poly.entity_id
_entity_poly.type
_entity_poly.pdbx_seq_one_letter_code
_entity_poly.pdbx_strand_id
1 'polypeptide(L)'
;MEAAPKFSYAVFIARFMAGHIFAYPLAFVWAVASMPLVTHLNFGQLEAIASNDKAIGDFVLHKVAWPAGIVFVLLHIAAITSGLAQRHPKSQYLFFGGFGVLLASGVLFGAASWIWLLTL
;
A
#
# COMPACT_ATOMS: atom_id res chain seq x y z
N MET A 1 10.63 24.11 -36.38
CA MET A 1 10.74 23.72 -34.96
C MET A 1 9.36 23.34 -34.49
N GLU A 2 9.10 22.05 -34.27
CA GLU A 2 7.84 21.60 -33.67
C GLU A 2 7.71 22.24 -32.29
N ALA A 3 6.59 22.91 -32.02
CA ALA A 3 6.33 23.49 -30.71
C ALA A 3 6.42 22.38 -29.67
N ALA A 4 7.19 22.62 -28.59
CA ALA A 4 7.24 21.67 -27.48
C ALA A 4 5.78 21.37 -27.07
N PRO A 5 5.37 20.09 -27.01
CA PRO A 5 4.00 19.76 -26.64
C PRO A 5 3.69 20.42 -25.29
N LYS A 6 2.43 20.77 -25.02
CA LYS A 6 2.03 21.42 -23.77
C LYS A 6 1.75 20.38 -22.69
N PHE A 7 1.86 20.76 -21.41
CA PHE A 7 1.47 19.89 -20.30
C PHE A 7 -0.04 19.64 -20.40
N SER A 8 -0.49 18.38 -20.32
CA SER A 8 -1.91 18.05 -20.30
C SER A 8 -2.38 17.83 -18.86
N TYR A 9 -3.27 18.72 -18.40
CA TYR A 9 -3.92 18.57 -17.10
C TYR A 9 -4.82 17.33 -17.05
N ALA A 10 -5.52 17.02 -18.13
CA ALA A 10 -6.39 15.84 -18.20
C ALA A 10 -5.60 14.53 -18.02
N VAL A 11 -4.43 14.42 -18.65
CA VAL A 11 -3.56 13.23 -18.50
C VAL A 11 -2.98 13.14 -17.10
N PHE A 12 -2.55 14.27 -16.52
CA PHE A 12 -2.08 14.31 -15.13
C PHE A 12 -3.15 13.82 -14.16
N ILE A 13 -4.36 14.37 -14.24
CA ILE A 13 -5.48 13.99 -13.36
C ILE A 13 -5.85 12.53 -13.56
N ALA A 14 -5.94 12.03 -14.80
CA ALA A 14 -6.24 10.64 -15.06
C ALA A 14 -5.23 9.68 -14.40
N ARG A 15 -3.92 9.98 -14.50
CA ARG A 15 -2.86 9.17 -13.89
C ARG A 15 -2.88 9.26 -12.36
N PHE A 16 -3.12 10.45 -11.81
CA PHE A 16 -3.26 10.64 -10.37
C PHE A 16 -4.45 9.86 -9.82
N MET A 17 -5.62 9.96 -10.47
CA MET A 17 -6.83 9.23 -10.07
C MET A 17 -6.66 7.71 -10.18
N ALA A 18 -5.99 7.22 -11.21
CA ALA A 18 -5.65 5.81 -11.30
C ALA A 18 -4.80 5.37 -10.10
N GLY A 19 -3.74 6.11 -9.78
CA GLY A 19 -2.93 5.88 -8.59
C GLY A 19 -3.71 5.89 -7.29
N HIS A 20 -4.60 6.86 -7.13
CA HIS A 20 -5.47 6.98 -5.97
C HIS A 20 -6.39 5.75 -5.82
N ILE A 21 -7.02 5.30 -6.90
CA ILE A 21 -7.90 4.12 -6.90
C ILE A 21 -7.10 2.85 -6.56
N PHE A 22 -5.92 2.66 -7.16
CA PHE A 22 -5.06 1.50 -6.88
C PHE A 22 -4.45 1.50 -5.47
N ALA A 23 -4.39 2.66 -4.81
CA ALA A 23 -3.81 2.77 -3.47
C ALA A 23 -4.68 2.08 -2.41
N TYR A 24 -6.00 2.07 -2.57
CA TYR A 24 -6.92 1.41 -1.65
C TYR A 24 -6.71 -0.10 -1.53
N PRO A 25 -6.79 -0.90 -2.63
CA PRO A 25 -6.55 -2.34 -2.53
C PRO A 25 -5.10 -2.64 -2.13
N LEU A 26 -4.12 -1.82 -2.51
CA LEU A 26 -2.73 -2.01 -2.09
C LEU A 26 -2.55 -1.82 -0.58
N ALA A 27 -3.13 -0.75 -0.03
CA ALA A 27 -3.12 -0.48 1.41
C ALA A 27 -3.83 -1.59 2.19
N PHE A 28 -4.95 -2.10 1.66
CA PHE A 28 -5.67 -3.23 2.25
C PHE A 28 -4.81 -4.49 2.31
N VAL A 29 -4.14 -4.86 1.20
CA VAL A 29 -3.23 -6.02 1.16
C VAL A 29 -2.16 -5.90 2.24
N TRP A 30 -1.54 -4.73 2.37
CA TRP A 30 -0.50 -4.52 3.37
C TRP A 30 -1.03 -4.50 4.81
N ALA A 31 -2.25 -4.00 5.03
CA ALA A 31 -2.89 -4.09 6.34
C ALA A 31 -3.07 -5.55 6.76
N VAL A 32 -3.69 -6.37 5.89
CA VAL A 32 -3.96 -7.79 6.15
C VAL A 32 -2.66 -8.58 6.28
N ALA A 33 -1.67 -8.31 5.42
CA ALA A 33 -0.36 -8.97 5.46
C ALA A 33 0.40 -8.72 6.77
N SER A 34 0.16 -7.58 7.41
CA SER A 34 0.83 -7.19 8.65
C SER A 34 0.16 -7.73 9.92
N MET A 35 -1.10 -8.17 9.86
CA MET A 35 -1.85 -8.61 11.03
C MET A 35 -1.16 -9.74 11.82
N PRO A 36 -0.66 -10.82 11.21
CA PRO A 36 -0.03 -11.91 11.98
C PRO A 36 1.19 -11.46 12.75
N LEU A 37 2.04 -10.64 12.12
CA LEU A 37 3.24 -10.10 12.77
C LEU A 37 2.87 -9.13 13.90
N VAL A 38 1.86 -8.28 13.70
CA VAL A 38 1.33 -7.41 14.76
C VAL A 38 0.84 -8.22 15.95
N THR A 39 0.07 -9.28 15.71
CA THR A 39 -0.43 -10.18 16.76
C THR A 39 0.73 -10.82 17.51
N HIS A 40 1.69 -11.41 16.81
CA HIS A 40 2.82 -12.08 17.43
C HIS A 40 3.67 -11.14 18.28
N LEU A 41 4.06 -9.98 17.73
CA LEU A 41 4.93 -9.02 18.43
C LEU A 41 4.26 -8.35 19.64
N ASN A 42 2.93 -8.38 19.72
CA ASN A 42 2.17 -7.70 20.77
C ASN A 42 1.26 -8.66 21.56
N PHE A 43 1.57 -9.96 21.54
CA PHE A 43 0.71 -10.99 22.11
C PHE A 43 0.33 -10.73 23.57
N GLY A 44 1.31 -10.38 24.43
CA GLY A 44 1.02 -10.07 25.84
C GLY A 44 0.13 -8.84 26.05
N GLN A 45 0.19 -7.84 25.16
CA GLN A 45 -0.72 -6.69 25.21
C GLN A 45 -2.13 -7.08 24.77
N LEU A 46 -2.24 -7.95 23.76
CA LEU A 46 -3.50 -8.49 23.28
C LEU A 46 -4.17 -9.38 24.34
N GLU A 47 -3.41 -10.23 25.04
CA GLU A 47 -3.92 -11.02 26.17
C GLU A 47 -4.46 -10.13 27.29
N ALA A 48 -3.77 -9.04 27.63
CA ALA A 48 -4.21 -8.11 28.66
C ALA A 48 -5.55 -7.41 28.32
N ILE A 49 -5.91 -7.32 27.04
CA ILE A 49 -7.16 -6.72 26.56
C ILE A 49 -8.12 -7.76 25.96
N ALA A 50 -7.86 -9.06 26.14
CA ALA A 50 -8.55 -10.15 25.43
C ALA A 50 -10.07 -10.22 25.70
N SER A 51 -10.55 -9.64 26.80
CA SER A 51 -11.96 -9.59 27.16
C SER A 51 -12.74 -8.45 26.48
N ASN A 52 -12.08 -7.61 25.68
CA ASN A 52 -12.67 -6.44 25.04
C ASN A 52 -12.39 -6.43 23.53
N ASP A 53 -13.30 -7.02 22.76
CA ASP A 53 -13.22 -7.12 21.30
C ASP A 53 -12.99 -5.77 20.61
N LYS A 54 -13.63 -4.71 21.11
CA LYS A 54 -13.44 -3.36 20.56
C LYS A 54 -12.01 -2.88 20.77
N ALA A 55 -11.43 -3.10 21.96
CA ALA A 55 -10.05 -2.71 22.25
C ALA A 55 -9.04 -3.49 21.40
N ILE A 56 -9.28 -4.79 21.16
CA ILE A 56 -8.47 -5.61 20.25
C ILE A 56 -8.54 -5.04 18.84
N GLY A 57 -9.76 -4.77 18.33
CA GLY A 57 -9.97 -4.22 16.99
C GLY A 57 -9.27 -2.87 16.81
N ASP A 58 -9.43 -1.94 17.76
CA ASP A 58 -8.79 -0.64 17.74
C ASP A 58 -7.26 -0.78 17.79
N PHE A 59 -6.73 -1.68 18.62
CA PHE A 59 -5.30 -1.94 18.74
C PHE A 59 -4.71 -2.45 17.42
N VAL A 60 -5.29 -3.50 16.84
CA VAL A 60 -4.83 -4.09 15.58
C VAL A 60 -4.93 -3.05 14.47
N LEU A 61 -6.05 -2.32 14.37
CA LEU A 61 -6.25 -1.28 13.36
C LEU A 61 -5.15 -0.21 13.42
N HIS A 62 -4.84 0.32 14.61
CA HIS A 62 -3.77 1.31 14.76
C HIS A 62 -2.40 0.78 14.34
N LYS A 63 -2.13 -0.50 14.63
CA LYS A 63 -0.85 -1.14 14.30
C LYS A 63 -0.72 -1.53 12.83
N VAL A 64 -1.81 -1.83 12.13
CA VAL A 64 -1.78 -2.12 10.69
C VAL A 64 -2.01 -0.87 9.83
N ALA A 65 -2.45 0.25 10.41
CA ALA A 65 -2.62 1.51 9.71
C ALA A 65 -1.29 2.07 9.19
N TRP A 66 -0.18 1.94 9.92
CA TRP A 66 1.11 2.48 9.48
C TRP A 66 1.68 1.78 8.23
N PRO A 67 1.75 0.44 8.10
CA PRO A 67 2.27 -0.18 6.88
C PRO A 67 1.36 0.09 5.68
N ALA A 68 0.03 0.03 5.89
CA ALA A 68 -0.96 0.38 4.88
C ALA A 68 -0.81 1.84 4.41
N GLY A 69 -0.64 2.77 5.36
CA GLY A 69 -0.44 4.19 5.08
C GLY A 69 0.85 4.47 4.31
N ILE A 70 1.95 3.78 4.63
CA ILE A 70 3.21 3.93 3.90
C ILE A 70 3.02 3.57 2.43
N VAL A 71 2.48 2.38 2.13
CA VAL A 71 2.32 1.96 0.73
C VAL A 71 1.29 2.79 -0.01
N PHE A 72 0.26 3.27 0.69
CA PHE A 72 -0.70 4.23 0.15
C PHE A 72 0.00 5.50 -0.32
N VAL A 73 0.84 6.10 0.53
CA VAL A 73 1.61 7.31 0.21
C VAL A 73 2.62 7.05 -0.91
N LEU A 74 3.35 5.94 -0.87
CA LEU A 74 4.32 5.59 -1.90
C LEU A 74 3.68 5.47 -3.28
N LEU A 75 2.49 4.87 -3.37
CA LEU A 75 1.78 4.77 -4.64
C LEU A 75 1.29 6.14 -5.14
N HIS A 76 0.88 7.05 -4.24
CA HIS A 76 0.54 8.41 -4.61
C HIS A 76 1.74 9.17 -5.16
N ILE A 77 2.92 9.03 -4.53
CA ILE A 77 4.17 9.60 -5.03
C ILE A 77 4.45 9.07 -6.43
N ALA A 78 4.36 7.75 -6.64
CA ALA A 78 4.56 7.14 -7.95
C ALA A 78 3.54 7.65 -9.00
N ALA A 79 2.28 7.86 -8.60
CA ALA A 79 1.23 8.39 -9.47
C ALA A 79 1.49 9.85 -9.85
N ILE A 80 1.90 10.69 -8.89
CA ILE A 80 2.30 12.08 -9.12
C ILE A 80 3.51 12.13 -10.05
N THR A 81 4.55 11.35 -9.77
CA THR A 81 5.74 11.28 -10.63
C THR A 81 5.39 10.83 -12.05
N SER A 82 4.51 9.83 -12.19
CA SER A 82 4.01 9.37 -13.49
C SER A 82 3.17 10.44 -14.21
N GLY A 83 2.35 11.19 -13.49
CA GLY A 83 1.58 12.33 -14.01
C GLY A 83 2.49 13.46 -14.51
N LEU A 84 3.51 13.83 -13.73
CA LEU A 84 4.49 14.84 -14.10
C LEU A 84 5.33 14.39 -15.31
N ALA A 85 5.70 13.11 -15.35
CA ALA A 85 6.44 12.49 -16.45
C ALA A 85 5.55 12.02 -17.60
N GLN A 86 4.40 12.67 -17.85
CA GLN A 86 3.39 12.23 -18.83
C GLN A 86 3.90 11.99 -20.26
N ARG A 87 5.02 12.61 -20.64
CA ARG A 87 5.67 12.45 -21.96
C ARG A 87 6.70 11.35 -22.03
N HIS A 88 7.20 10.90 -20.87
CA HIS A 88 8.21 9.87 -20.85
C HIS A 88 7.54 8.53 -21.12
N PRO A 89 7.89 7.81 -22.21
CA PRO A 89 7.20 6.57 -22.59
C PRO A 89 7.30 5.49 -21.51
N LYS A 90 8.35 5.55 -20.67
CA LYS A 90 8.53 4.60 -19.56
C LYS A 90 7.81 4.97 -18.26
N SER A 91 7.17 6.13 -18.17
CA SER A 91 6.48 6.58 -16.94
C SER A 91 5.40 5.61 -16.48
N GLN A 92 4.66 5.03 -17.42
CA GLN A 92 3.62 4.03 -17.11
C GLN A 92 4.22 2.72 -16.61
N TYR A 93 5.31 2.23 -17.24
CA TYR A 93 6.00 1.03 -16.77
C TYR A 93 6.62 1.20 -15.39
N LEU A 94 7.13 2.39 -15.07
CA LEU A 94 7.63 2.68 -13.73
C LEU A 94 6.50 2.69 -12.70
N PHE A 95 5.34 3.27 -13.03
CA PHE A 95 4.17 3.24 -12.15
C PHE A 95 3.66 1.82 -11.92
N PHE A 96 3.33 1.08 -12.99
CA PHE A 96 2.80 -0.28 -12.88
C PHE A 96 3.83 -1.28 -12.34
N GLY A 97 5.11 -1.09 -12.68
CA GLY A 97 6.21 -1.87 -12.12
C GLY A 97 6.36 -1.63 -10.62
N GLY A 98 6.35 -0.37 -10.18
CA GLY A 98 6.38 0.00 -8.76
C GLY A 98 5.17 -0.54 -8.00
N PHE A 99 3.97 -0.40 -8.56
CA PHE A 99 2.74 -1.00 -8.02
C PHE A 99 2.87 -2.51 -7.89
N GLY A 100 3.31 -3.19 -8.96
CA GLY A 100 3.48 -4.64 -8.98
C GLY A 100 4.49 -5.12 -7.94
N VAL A 101 5.61 -4.42 -7.76
CA VAL A 101 6.60 -4.71 -6.72
C VAL A 101 6.01 -4.55 -5.32
N LEU A 102 5.32 -3.44 -5.05
CA LEU A 102 4.68 -3.20 -3.75
C LEU A 102 3.58 -4.24 -3.46
N LEU A 103 2.79 -4.61 -4.47
CA LEU A 103 1.76 -5.62 -4.33
C LEU A 103 2.36 -7.01 -4.08
N ALA A 104 3.29 -7.44 -4.93
CA ALA A 104 3.92 -8.76 -4.83
C ALA A 104 4.65 -8.91 -3.49
N SER A 105 5.39 -7.89 -3.06
CA SER A 105 6.06 -7.91 -1.75
C SER A 105 5.06 -7.98 -0.59
N GLY A 106 3.96 -7.24 -0.64
CA GLY A 106 2.89 -7.35 0.37
C GLY A 106 2.25 -8.73 0.42
N VAL A 107 1.98 -9.35 -0.74
CA VAL A 107 1.44 -10.71 -0.82
C VAL A 107 2.42 -11.75 -0.27
N LEU A 108 3.69 -11.68 -0.65
CA LEU A 108 4.73 -12.61 -0.19
C LEU A 108 4.97 -12.46 1.32
N PHE A 109 5.07 -11.22 1.79
CA PHE A 109 5.22 -10.92 3.20
C PHE A 109 4.02 -11.41 4.02
N GLY A 110 2.80 -11.17 3.52
CA GLY A 110 1.58 -11.68 4.14
C GLY A 110 1.55 -13.20 4.18
N ALA A 111 1.80 -13.87 3.06
CA ALA A 111 1.85 -15.32 3.03
C ALA A 111 2.86 -15.88 4.04
N ALA A 112 4.07 -15.30 4.11
CA ALA A 112 5.07 -15.69 5.09
C ALA A 112 4.61 -15.45 6.54
N SER A 113 3.99 -14.29 6.84
CA SER A 113 3.55 -13.95 8.19
C SER A 113 2.40 -14.85 8.66
N TRP A 114 1.47 -15.19 7.78
CA TRP A 114 0.36 -16.11 8.06
C TRP A 114 0.83 -17.55 8.22
N ILE A 115 1.69 -18.05 7.33
CA ILE A 115 2.28 -19.39 7.45
C ILE A 115 3.00 -19.51 8.79
N TRP A 116 3.78 -18.49 9.16
CA TRP A 116 4.51 -18.48 10.42
C TRP A 116 3.58 -18.52 11.63
N LEU A 117 2.50 -17.72 11.63
CA LEU A 117 1.52 -17.73 12.71
C LEU A 117 0.79 -19.09 12.85
N LEU A 118 0.57 -19.80 11.75
CA LEU A 118 -0.15 -21.09 11.75
C LEU A 118 0.74 -22.31 12.03
N THR A 119 2.06 -22.15 11.96
CA THR A 119 3.03 -23.24 12.15
C THR A 119 3.82 -23.16 13.45
N LEU A 120 3.59 -22.10 14.23
CA LEU A 120 3.97 -21.98 15.64
C LEU A 120 2.82 -22.37 16.55
#